data_AF-A0A7C0W7K4-F1
#
_entry.id   AF-A0A7C0W7K4-F1
#
_cell.length_a   1.000
_cell.length_b   1.000
_cell.length_c   1.000
_cell.angle_alpha   90.00
_cell.angle_beta   90.00
_cell.angle_gamma   90.00
#
_symmetry.space_group_name_H-M   'P 1'
#
loop_
_entity.id
_entity.type
_entity.pdbx_description
1 polymer ?
#
loop_
_entity_poly.entity_id
_entity_poly.type
_entity_poly.pdbx_seq_one_letter_code
_entity_poly.pdbx_strand_id
1 'polypeptide(L)' 'MKKIPYGKYTKEFRLETVKLVTDGGLSIPEASRRLSLAPSTLTNWVKAYKAGKLEEVGKNYRQLNDK' A
#
# COMPACT_ATOMS: atom_id res chain seq x y z
N MET A 1 3.39 10.89 19.06
CA MET A 1 2.75 10.64 17.74
C MET A 1 2.25 9.20 17.73
N LYS A 2 0.93 9.01 17.59
CA LYS A 2 0.29 7.69 17.69
C LYS A 2 0.66 6.86 16.46
N LYS A 3 1.65 5.96 16.62
CA LYS A 3 2.15 5.05 15.59
C LYS A 3 0.97 4.15 15.18
N ILE A 4 0.44 4.37 13.99
CA ILE A 4 -0.58 3.50 13.40
C ILE A 4 0.09 2.12 13.27
N PRO A 5 -0.42 1.06 13.92
CA PRO A 5 0.28 -0.22 13.99
C PRO A 5 0.54 -0.75 12.59
N TYR A 6 1.79 -1.11 12.33
CA TYR A 6 2.38 -1.53 11.05
C TYR A 6 1.81 -2.86 10.47
N GLY A 7 0.58 -3.24 10.82
CA GLY A 7 0.04 -4.59 10.55
C GLY A 7 -1.32 -4.67 9.84
N LYS A 8 -1.96 -3.57 9.44
CA LYS A 8 -3.33 -3.61 8.87
C LYS A 8 -3.50 -2.77 7.60
N TYR A 9 -2.59 -2.88 6.63
CA TYR A 9 -3.00 -2.55 5.27
C TYR A 9 -3.84 -3.71 4.76
N THR A 10 -5.16 -3.61 4.97
CA THR A 10 -6.14 -4.57 4.45
C THR A 10 -6.07 -4.61 2.93
N LYS A 11 -6.49 -5.73 2.33
CA LYS A 11 -6.58 -5.87 0.87
C LYS A 11 -7.36 -4.69 0.27
N GLU A 12 -8.45 -4.31 0.93
CA GLU A 12 -9.29 -3.17 0.55
C GLU A 12 -8.52 -1.86 0.56
N PHE A 13 -7.77 -1.57 1.63
CA PHE A 13 -6.98 -0.33 1.71
C PHE A 13 -5.95 -0.24 0.59
N ARG A 14 -5.27 -1.35 0.27
CA ARG A 14 -4.30 -1.39 -0.84
C ARG A 14 -4.98 -1.16 -2.18
N LEU A 15 -6.16 -1.76 -2.37
CA LEU A 15 -6.92 -1.66 -3.62
C LEU A 15 -7.48 -0.26 -3.81
N GLU A 16 -8.05 0.34 -2.77
CA GLU A 16 -8.49 1.73 -2.76
C GLU A 16 -7.33 2.69 -3.03
N THR A 17 -6.20 2.47 -2.36
CA THR A 17 -4.98 3.26 -2.56
C THR A 17 -4.48 3.20 -4.00
N VAL A 18 -4.40 2.01 -4.60
CA VAL A 18 -3.95 1.85 -5.99
C VAL A 18 -4.99 2.45 -6.94
N LYS A 19 -6.28 2.23 -6.68
CA LYS A 19 -7.36 2.80 -7.49
C LYS A 19 -7.33 4.33 -7.47
N LEU A 20 -7.05 4.95 -6.32
CA LEU A 20 -6.89 6.39 -6.19
C LEU A 20 -5.74 6.94 -7.06
N VAL A 21 -4.67 6.17 -7.25
CA VAL A 21 -3.54 6.53 -8.13
C VAL A 21 -3.89 6.29 -9.61
N THR A 22 -4.51 5.15 -9.94
CA THR A 22 -4.78 4.77 -11.33
C THR A 22 -6.00 5.44 -11.92
N ASP A 23 -7.06 5.62 -11.13
CA ASP A 23 -8.36 6.21 -11.51
C ASP A 23 -8.40 7.70 -11.15
N GLY A 24 -7.94 8.06 -9.96
CA GLY A 24 -7.90 9.45 -9.50
C GLY A 24 -6.78 10.30 -10.10
N GLY A 25 -5.93 9.73 -10.96
CA GLY A 25 -4.84 10.44 -11.65
C GLY A 25 -3.73 10.96 -10.73
N LEU A 26 -3.74 10.58 -9.45
CA LEU A 26 -2.75 11.02 -8.47
C LEU A 26 -1.40 10.35 -8.73
N SER A 27 -0.33 11.13 -8.66
CA SER A 27 1.02 10.59 -8.73
C SER A 27 1.34 9.78 -7.46
N ILE A 28 2.12 8.70 -7.63
CA ILE A 28 2.60 7.86 -6.53
C ILE A 28 3.17 8.67 -5.36
N PRO A 29 4.12 9.61 -5.52
CA PRO A 29 4.63 10.40 -4.40
C PRO A 29 3.55 11.22 -3.68
N GLU A 30 2.53 11.70 -4.41
CA GLU A 30 1.47 12.54 -3.85
C GLU A 30 0.46 11.71 -3.04
N ALA A 31 -0.02 10.60 -3.62
CA ALA A 31 -0.86 9.65 -2.91
C ALA A 31 -0.14 9.05 -1.68
N SER A 32 1.16 8.77 -1.81
CA SER A 32 2.01 8.30 -0.71
C SER A 32 2.06 9.30 0.42
N ARG A 33 2.21 10.59 0.12
CA ARG A 33 2.30 11.67 1.13
C ARG A 33 0.95 11.90 1.81
N ARG A 34 -0.15 11.82 1.05
CA ARG A 34 -1.53 11.93 1.53
C ARG A 34 -1.93 10.80 2.47
N LEU A 35 -1.48 9.58 2.15
CA LEU A 35 -1.76 8.37 2.93
C LEU A 35 -0.69 8.05 3.97
N SER A 36 0.35 8.90 4.09
CA SER A 36 1.51 8.69 4.96
C SER A 36 2.16 7.30 4.76
N LEU A 37 2.24 6.88 3.49
CA LEU A 37 2.88 5.65 3.04
C LEU A 37 4.29 5.95 2.52
N ALA A 38 5.11 4.90 2.42
CA ALA A 38 6.34 4.98 1.67
C ALA A 38 6.06 4.89 0.15
N PRO A 39 6.65 5.74 -0.70
CA PRO A 39 6.37 5.77 -2.13
C PRO A 39 6.83 4.48 -2.83
N SER A 40 7.85 3.83 -2.29
CA SER A 40 8.32 2.50 -2.70
C SER A 40 7.25 1.42 -2.50
N THR A 41 6.54 1.45 -1.37
CA THR A 41 5.43 0.52 -1.07
C THR A 41 4.29 0.70 -2.07
N LEU A 42 3.91 1.95 -2.32
CA LEU A 42 2.85 2.27 -3.26
C LEU A 42 3.23 1.88 -4.71
N THR A 43 4.47 2.09 -5.10
CA THR A 43 5.00 1.62 -6.40
C THR A 43 4.89 0.11 -6.54
N ASN A 44 5.21 -0.64 -5.49
CA ASN A 44 5.07 -2.10 -5.49
C ASN A 44 3.60 -2.53 -5.60
N TRP A 45 2.69 -1.83 -4.92
CA TRP A 45 1.24 -2.11 -4.99
C TRP A 45 0.68 -1.85 -6.38
N VAL A 46 1.03 -0.73 -7.02
CA VAL A 46 0.59 -0.42 -8.39
C VAL A 46 1.12 -1.47 -9.38
N LYS A 47 2.39 -1.88 -9.24
CA LYS A 47 2.98 -2.96 -10.05
C LYS A 47 2.24 -4.29 -9.85
N ALA A 48 1.99 -4.67 -8.61
CA ALA A 48 1.28 -5.91 -8.30
C ALA A 48 -0.19 -5.87 -8.76
N TYR A 49 -0.86 -4.73 -8.65
CA TYR A 49 -2.22 -4.54 -9.16
C TYR A 49 -2.28 -4.71 -10.68
N LYS A 50 -1.34 -4.10 -11.42
CA LYS A 50 -1.20 -4.31 -12.87
C LYS A 50 -0.93 -5.77 -13.24
N ALA A 51 -0.24 -6.51 -12.37
CA ALA A 51 0.02 -7.94 -12.55
C ALA A 51 -1.13 -8.85 -12.07
N GLY A 52 -2.22 -8.30 -11.50
CA GLY A 52 -3.29 -9.10 -10.88
C GLY A 52 -2.90 -9.77 -9.56
N LYS A 53 -1.76 -9.39 -8.97
CA LYS A 53 -1.13 -10.00 -7.79
C LYS A 53 -1.19 -9.12 -6.54
N LEU A 54 -2.06 -8.12 -6.50
CA LEU A 54 -2.17 -7.19 -5.36
C LEU A 54 -2.44 -7.94 -4.04
N GLU A 55 -3.16 -9.06 -4.11
CA GLU A 55 -3.47 -9.93 -2.97
C GLU A 55 -2.24 -10.64 -2.40
N GLU A 56 -1.22 -10.84 -3.21
CA GLU A 56 0.03 -11.48 -2.81
C GLU A 56 0.98 -10.50 -2.13
N VAL A 57 0.80 -9.21 -2.36
CA VAL A 57 1.58 -8.18 -1.69
C VAL A 57 1.34 -8.26 -0.18
N GLY A 58 2.40 -8.22 0.62
CA GLY A 58 2.27 -8.30 2.08
C GLY A 58 2.07 -9.70 2.66
N LYS A 59 1.82 -10.74 1.84
CA LYS A 59 1.89 -12.15 2.33
C LYS A 59 3.30 -12.52 2.81
N ASN A 60 4.31 -11.88 2.21
CA ASN A 60 5.73 -12.10 2.54
C ASN A 60 6.29 -11.05 3.53
N TYR A 61 5.49 -10.05 3.93
CA TYR A 61 5.85 -9.27 5.11
C TYR A 61 5.70 -10.23 6.28
N ARG A 62 6.81 -10.85 6.69
CA ARG A 62 6.97 -11.50 7.99
C ARG A 62 6.15 -10.70 8.98
N GLN A 63 5.19 -11.35 9.62
CA GLN A 63 4.59 -10.86 10.85
C GLN A 63 5.75 -10.35 11.70
N LEU A 64 5.95 -9.03 11.72
CA LEU A 64 6.95 -8.41 12.55
C LEU A 64 6.36 -8.55 13.95
N ASN A 65 6.69 -9.70 14.54
CA ASN A 65 6.45 -10.06 15.92
C ASN A 65 6.85 -8.84 16.75
N ASP A 66 5.86 -8.16 17.34
CA ASP A 66 6.16 -7.33 18.49
C ASP A 66 6.52 -8.30 19.62
N LYS A 67 7.80 -8.28 20.00
CA LYS A 67 8.30 -8.97 21.18
C LYS A 67 8.58 -7.93 22.25
#